data_AF-A0A2R6XPB7-F1
#
_entry.id   AF-A0A2R6XPB7-F1
#
_cell.length_a   1.000
_cell.length_b   1.000
_cell.length_c   1.000
_cell.angle_alpha   90.00
_cell.angle_beta   90.00
_cell.angle_gamma   90.00
#
_symmetry.space_group_name_H-M   'P 1'
#
loop_
_entity.id
_entity.type
_entity.pdbx_description
1 polymer ?
#
loop_
_entity_poly.entity_id
_entity_poly.type
_entity_poly.pdbx_seq_one_letter_code
_entity_poly.pdbx_strand_id
1 'polypeptide(L)'
;MATEGSLQGFESVHRLLSETLPPQLFQEVQRVLLGCNGGKPVQTLSLPAIVTESAQSQNFDVLAYSFSAAEEQLRKPRVVRIGLIQNATVLPTTDPYERQMNSIRERLRTIIEAAGKAGVNVLCLQEAWTMPFAFCTREKSWCEFAESAERGKSTQFIQELARKYNMVIVSPILERDEAHGDTLWNTAVIIGNHGNIIGKHRKNHIPRVGDFNESSYYMEGNTGHPVFETEFGKIAVNICYGRHHTLNWQAFGMNGAEIVFNPSATVGDLSEPMWPIEARNAAIANTYFVGAINRVGTESFPNAFTSGDGKPEHKDFGHFYGSSYVAGPDASCTPSLSRCRDGLMVADCDLNLCQQVKDKWGFRLTARYELYAKFFNEYIKPDFKPQVVRDAFLDSPKENGVY
;
A
#
# COMPACT_ATOMS: atom_id res chain seq x y z
N MET A 1 -8.34 -12.10 -27.43
CA MET A 1 -7.36 -12.68 -26.47
C MET A 1 -7.55 -11.95 -25.16
N ALA A 2 -7.53 -12.65 -24.02
CA ALA A 2 -7.64 -12.00 -22.72
C ALA A 2 -6.42 -11.11 -22.45
N THR A 3 -6.62 -9.92 -21.86
CA THR A 3 -5.52 -9.04 -21.45
C THR A 3 -4.63 -9.78 -20.43
N GLU A 4 -3.31 -9.70 -20.57
CA GLU A 4 -2.38 -10.30 -19.62
C GLU A 4 -2.67 -9.81 -18.19
N GLY A 5 -2.77 -10.74 -17.25
CA GLY A 5 -3.14 -10.42 -15.87
C GLY A 5 -4.62 -10.14 -15.62
N SER A 6 -5.51 -10.35 -16.60
CA SER A 6 -6.96 -10.34 -16.37
C SER A 6 -7.45 -11.66 -15.74
N LEU A 7 -8.60 -11.60 -15.06
CA LEU A 7 -9.32 -12.76 -14.52
C LEU A 7 -10.30 -13.28 -15.56
N GLN A 8 -9.89 -14.23 -16.40
CA GLN A 8 -10.75 -14.76 -17.48
C GLN A 8 -11.33 -13.65 -18.39
N GLY A 9 -10.54 -12.62 -18.68
CA GLY A 9 -10.96 -11.46 -19.48
C GLY A 9 -11.52 -10.29 -18.67
N PHE A 10 -11.73 -10.43 -17.36
CA PHE A 10 -12.18 -9.34 -16.49
C PHE A 10 -11.00 -8.64 -15.81
N GLU A 11 -11.00 -7.31 -15.85
CA GLU A 11 -9.89 -6.51 -15.33
C GLU A 11 -9.90 -6.37 -13.79
N SER A 12 -10.99 -6.75 -13.12
CA SER A 12 -11.07 -6.78 -11.65
C SER A 12 -12.10 -7.80 -11.16
N VAL A 13 -11.96 -8.23 -9.90
CA VAL A 13 -12.94 -9.11 -9.23
C VAL A 13 -14.31 -8.44 -9.18
N HIS A 14 -14.36 -7.13 -8.95
CA HIS A 14 -15.62 -6.39 -8.91
C HIS A 14 -16.37 -6.45 -10.24
N ARG A 15 -15.66 -6.20 -11.36
CA ARG A 15 -16.23 -6.28 -12.71
C ARG A 15 -16.74 -7.69 -13.02
N LEU A 16 -15.93 -8.71 -12.73
CA LEU A 16 -16.30 -10.11 -12.87
C LEU A 16 -17.61 -10.40 -12.14
N LEU A 17 -17.72 -10.02 -10.87
CA LEU A 17 -18.92 -10.29 -10.06
C LEU A 17 -20.13 -9.47 -10.52
N SER A 18 -19.95 -8.18 -10.86
CA SER A 18 -21.06 -7.30 -11.26
C SER A 18 -21.69 -7.70 -12.59
N GLU A 19 -20.90 -8.24 -13.51
CA GLU A 19 -21.36 -8.62 -14.85
C GLU A 19 -21.88 -10.07 -14.92
N THR A 20 -21.54 -10.91 -13.93
CA THR A 20 -21.93 -12.33 -13.91
C THR A 20 -23.07 -12.65 -12.92
N LEU A 21 -23.26 -11.85 -11.87
CA LEU A 21 -24.28 -12.11 -10.85
C LEU A 21 -25.55 -11.28 -11.07
N PRO A 22 -26.75 -11.83 -10.75
CA PRO A 22 -27.96 -11.03 -10.65
C PRO A 22 -27.82 -9.89 -9.64
N PRO A 23 -28.45 -8.71 -9.86
CA PRO A 23 -28.24 -7.52 -9.03
C PRO A 23 -28.43 -7.72 -7.51
N GLN A 24 -29.44 -8.49 -7.10
CA GLN A 24 -29.69 -8.77 -5.68
C GLN A 24 -28.60 -9.65 -5.05
N LEU A 25 -28.10 -10.65 -5.79
CA LEU A 25 -27.01 -11.49 -5.32
C LEU A 25 -25.69 -10.71 -5.29
N PHE A 26 -25.44 -9.86 -6.29
CA PHE A 26 -24.27 -9.00 -6.31
C PHE A 26 -24.25 -8.07 -5.10
N GLN A 27 -25.37 -7.45 -4.73
CA GLN A 27 -25.48 -6.60 -3.55
C GLN A 27 -25.14 -7.35 -2.24
N GLU A 28 -25.66 -8.57 -2.07
CA GLU A 28 -25.33 -9.40 -0.89
C GLU A 28 -23.86 -9.82 -0.86
N VAL A 29 -23.30 -10.19 -2.00
CA VAL A 29 -21.87 -10.51 -2.13
C VAL A 29 -21.01 -9.29 -1.77
N GLN A 30 -21.36 -8.10 -2.26
CA GLN A 30 -20.66 -6.86 -1.92
C GLN A 30 -20.75 -6.54 -0.43
N ARG A 31 -21.91 -6.72 0.20
CA ARG A 31 -22.09 -6.49 1.64
C ARG A 31 -21.11 -7.32 2.47
N VAL A 32 -20.88 -8.57 2.09
CA VAL A 32 -19.95 -9.47 2.80
C VAL A 32 -18.49 -9.18 2.42
N LEU A 33 -18.19 -9.07 1.13
CA LEU A 33 -16.82 -8.94 0.65
C LEU A 33 -16.24 -7.54 0.81
N LEU A 34 -17.04 -6.48 0.70
CA LEU A 34 -16.58 -5.09 0.79
C LEU A 34 -17.06 -4.39 2.07
N GLY A 35 -18.05 -4.93 2.78
CA GLY A 35 -18.59 -4.30 3.99
C GLY A 35 -19.48 -3.09 3.69
N CYS A 36 -19.88 -2.38 4.75
CA CYS A 36 -20.80 -1.25 4.66
C CYS A 36 -20.29 -0.03 5.43
N ASN A 37 -20.18 1.11 4.77
CA ASN A 37 -19.95 2.38 5.43
C ASN A 37 -21.24 2.90 6.07
N GLY A 38 -21.27 2.98 7.41
CA GLY A 38 -22.47 3.43 8.13
C GLY A 38 -23.74 2.60 7.83
N GLY A 39 -23.58 1.31 7.50
CA GLY A 39 -24.70 0.42 7.15
C GLY A 39 -25.13 0.45 5.67
N LYS A 40 -24.45 1.21 4.81
CA LYS A 40 -24.69 1.25 3.36
C LYS A 40 -23.42 0.88 2.58
N PRO A 41 -23.50 0.44 1.32
CA PRO A 41 -22.31 0.33 0.48
C PRO A 41 -21.54 1.66 0.41
N VAL A 42 -20.21 1.59 0.28
CA VAL A 42 -19.38 2.77 0.05
C VAL A 42 -19.89 3.50 -1.20
N GLN A 43 -20.14 4.79 -1.08
CA GLN A 43 -20.83 5.55 -2.13
C GLN A 43 -19.88 5.88 -3.27
N THR A 44 -20.37 5.83 -4.50
CA THR A 44 -19.65 6.35 -5.67
C THR A 44 -19.67 7.88 -5.67
N LEU A 45 -18.56 8.48 -6.10
CA LEU A 45 -18.41 9.93 -6.20
C LEU A 45 -18.29 10.35 -7.67
N SER A 46 -18.99 11.42 -8.06
CA SER A 46 -18.84 12.02 -9.39
C SER A 46 -17.62 12.93 -9.43
N LEU A 47 -16.77 12.74 -10.43
CA LEU A 47 -15.60 13.60 -10.68
C LEU A 47 -15.91 14.67 -11.73
N PRO A 48 -15.18 15.80 -11.73
CA PRO A 48 -15.27 16.78 -12.80
C PRO A 48 -14.98 16.15 -14.17
N ALA A 49 -15.70 16.56 -15.21
CA ALA A 49 -15.56 16.03 -16.57
C ALA A 49 -14.10 16.10 -17.09
N ILE A 50 -13.38 17.18 -16.76
CA ILE A 50 -11.97 17.34 -17.12
C ILE A 50 -11.07 16.19 -16.59
N VAL A 51 -11.42 15.58 -15.47
CA VAL A 51 -10.69 14.45 -14.90
C VAL A 51 -11.00 13.17 -15.68
N THR A 52 -12.28 12.90 -15.94
CA THR A 52 -12.70 11.70 -16.69
C THR A 52 -12.27 11.74 -18.15
N GLU A 53 -12.32 12.90 -18.80
CA GLU A 53 -11.82 13.11 -20.17
C GLU A 53 -10.30 12.98 -20.24
N SER A 54 -9.58 13.48 -19.23
CA SER A 54 -8.14 13.29 -19.12
C SER A 54 -7.80 11.81 -18.94
N ALA A 55 -8.52 11.09 -18.08
CA ALA A 55 -8.33 9.66 -17.86
C ALA A 55 -8.55 8.84 -19.14
N GLN A 56 -9.62 9.15 -19.88
CA GLN A 56 -9.92 8.49 -21.15
C GLN A 56 -8.87 8.80 -22.23
N SER A 57 -8.54 10.07 -22.45
CA SER A 57 -7.58 10.48 -23.49
C SER A 57 -6.15 10.00 -23.21
N GLN A 58 -5.80 9.87 -21.94
CA GLN A 58 -4.47 9.42 -21.50
C GLN A 58 -4.45 7.93 -21.13
N ASN A 59 -5.54 7.20 -21.34
CA ASN A 59 -5.64 5.77 -21.10
C ASN A 59 -5.19 5.32 -19.70
N PHE A 60 -5.88 5.80 -18.66
CA PHE A 60 -5.80 5.23 -17.31
C PHE A 60 -7.21 5.18 -16.69
N ASP A 61 -7.42 4.25 -15.75
CA ASP A 61 -8.69 4.14 -15.05
C ASP A 61 -8.84 5.23 -14.00
N VAL A 62 -10.05 5.73 -13.79
CA VAL A 62 -10.36 6.59 -12.64
C VAL A 62 -11.61 6.08 -11.94
N LEU A 63 -11.49 5.75 -10.66
CA LEU A 63 -12.60 5.40 -9.79
C LEU A 63 -12.66 6.38 -8.62
N ALA A 64 -13.87 6.71 -8.17
CA ALA A 64 -14.08 7.65 -7.09
C ALA A 64 -15.17 7.23 -6.12
N TYR A 65 -14.88 7.33 -4.82
CA TYR A 65 -15.76 6.87 -3.76
C TYR A 65 -15.79 7.84 -2.56
N SER A 66 -16.74 7.63 -1.64
CA SER A 66 -16.88 8.43 -0.43
C SER A 66 -17.21 7.56 0.78
N PHE A 67 -16.48 7.80 1.87
CA PHE A 67 -16.69 7.27 3.20
C PHE A 67 -17.17 8.41 4.11
N SER A 68 -18.38 8.25 4.64
CA SER A 68 -19.03 9.20 5.55
C SER A 68 -18.88 8.77 7.00
N ALA A 69 -18.91 9.77 7.90
CA ALA A 69 -19.10 9.59 9.33
C ALA A 69 -20.50 10.06 9.73
N ALA A 70 -20.98 9.65 10.91
CA ALA A 70 -22.17 10.25 11.49
C ALA A 70 -21.91 11.72 11.86
N GLU A 71 -22.92 12.57 11.80
CA GLU A 71 -22.79 13.97 12.21
C GLU A 71 -22.47 14.06 13.70
N GLU A 72 -21.46 14.85 14.05
CA GLU A 72 -21.09 15.11 15.44
C GLU A 72 -21.57 16.50 15.88
N GLN A 73 -22.09 16.60 17.10
CA GLN A 73 -22.59 17.87 17.64
C GLN A 73 -21.49 18.89 17.94
N LEU A 74 -20.27 18.43 18.20
CA LEU A 74 -19.15 19.27 18.66
C LEU A 74 -18.03 19.43 17.63
N ARG A 75 -17.99 18.59 16.60
CA ARG A 75 -16.94 18.61 15.58
C ARG A 75 -17.58 18.70 14.21
N LYS A 76 -17.05 19.59 13.38
CA LYS A 76 -17.40 19.62 11.97
C LYS A 76 -16.85 18.36 11.27
N PRO A 77 -17.48 17.88 10.19
CA PRO A 77 -16.91 16.84 9.33
C PRO A 77 -15.47 17.19 8.93
N ARG A 78 -14.57 16.21 9.00
CA ARG A 78 -13.16 16.36 8.59
C ARG A 78 -12.93 15.54 7.34
N VAL A 79 -13.58 15.96 6.24
CA VAL A 79 -13.50 15.26 4.95
C VAL A 79 -12.18 15.59 4.28
N VAL A 80 -11.42 14.53 3.97
CA VAL A 80 -10.14 14.61 3.27
C VAL A 80 -10.22 13.75 2.03
N ARG A 81 -9.91 14.32 0.87
CA ARG A 81 -9.85 13.58 -0.39
C ARG A 81 -8.46 12.97 -0.56
N ILE A 82 -8.37 11.64 -0.53
CA ILE A 82 -7.12 10.92 -0.80
C ILE A 82 -7.09 10.41 -2.25
N GLY A 83 -5.87 10.27 -2.78
CA GLY A 83 -5.61 9.70 -4.09
C GLY A 83 -4.60 8.55 -4.01
N LEU A 84 -4.84 7.47 -4.73
CA LEU A 84 -3.88 6.37 -4.92
C LEU A 84 -3.58 6.21 -6.41
N ILE A 85 -2.29 6.16 -6.77
CA ILE A 85 -1.87 5.93 -8.16
C ILE A 85 -1.17 4.56 -8.25
N GLN A 86 -1.67 3.73 -9.17
CA GLN A 86 -0.96 2.55 -9.67
C GLN A 86 -0.58 2.75 -11.13
N ASN A 87 0.60 2.28 -11.52
CA ASN A 87 1.08 2.37 -12.89
C ASN A 87 2.11 1.28 -13.23
N ALA A 88 2.23 0.98 -14.52
CA ALA A 88 3.32 0.19 -15.08
C ALA A 88 4.55 1.06 -15.39
N THR A 89 5.68 0.41 -15.62
CA THR A 89 6.84 1.05 -16.30
C THR A 89 6.49 1.36 -17.76
N VAL A 90 7.07 2.43 -18.29
CA VAL A 90 6.72 2.92 -19.65
C VAL A 90 7.69 2.39 -20.72
N LEU A 91 8.99 2.45 -20.46
CA LEU A 91 10.02 2.00 -21.39
C LEU A 91 10.57 0.62 -20.99
N PRO A 92 11.14 -0.15 -21.93
CA PRO A 92 11.82 -1.41 -21.63
C PRO A 92 12.95 -1.21 -20.63
N THR A 93 13.19 -2.23 -19.79
CA THR A 93 14.26 -2.20 -18.78
C THR A 93 15.67 -2.16 -19.39
N THR A 94 15.81 -2.40 -20.69
CA THR A 94 17.06 -2.29 -21.48
C THR A 94 17.40 -0.86 -21.90
N ASP A 95 16.45 0.09 -21.82
CA ASP A 95 16.70 1.49 -22.17
C ASP A 95 17.61 2.17 -21.13
N PRO A 96 18.28 3.29 -21.45
CA PRO A 96 19.07 4.02 -20.45
C PRO A 96 18.24 4.44 -19.22
N TYR A 97 18.81 4.31 -18.02
CA TYR A 97 18.10 4.55 -16.76
C TYR A 97 17.44 5.93 -16.66
N GLU A 98 18.11 6.99 -17.12
CA GLU A 98 17.54 8.34 -17.14
C GLU A 98 16.30 8.42 -18.05
N ARG A 99 16.31 7.74 -19.21
CA ARG A 99 15.14 7.68 -20.10
C ARG A 99 13.98 6.93 -19.45
N GLN A 100 14.26 5.79 -18.81
CA GLN A 100 13.23 5.04 -18.07
C GLN A 100 12.59 5.90 -16.99
N MET A 101 13.40 6.50 -16.12
CA MET A 101 12.93 7.37 -15.03
C MET A 101 12.12 8.57 -15.54
N ASN A 102 12.60 9.27 -16.58
CA ASN A 102 11.88 10.41 -17.16
C ASN A 102 10.56 9.99 -17.80
N SER A 103 10.50 8.84 -18.47
CA SER A 103 9.24 8.33 -19.05
C SER A 103 8.18 8.05 -17.97
N ILE A 104 8.60 7.50 -16.82
CA ILE A 104 7.69 7.28 -15.70
C ILE A 104 7.23 8.61 -15.07
N ARG A 105 8.13 9.58 -14.92
CA ARG A 105 7.77 10.94 -14.45
C ARG A 105 6.75 11.62 -15.34
N GLU A 106 6.93 11.58 -16.66
CA GLU A 106 5.96 12.17 -17.59
C GLU A 106 4.61 11.45 -17.54
N ARG A 107 4.62 10.11 -17.43
CA ARG A 107 3.40 9.34 -17.22
C ARG A 107 2.69 9.74 -15.93
N LEU A 108 3.42 9.86 -14.83
CA LEU A 108 2.85 10.23 -13.54
C LEU A 108 2.43 11.68 -13.46
N ARG A 109 3.12 12.60 -14.15
CA ARG A 109 2.71 14.01 -14.26
C ARG A 109 1.25 14.07 -14.69
N THR A 110 0.90 13.40 -15.78
CA THR A 110 -0.48 13.35 -16.29
C THR A 110 -1.50 12.85 -15.25
N ILE A 111 -1.19 11.78 -14.52
CA ILE A 111 -2.12 11.20 -13.53
C ILE A 111 -2.20 12.07 -12.27
N ILE A 112 -1.08 12.62 -11.80
CA ILE A 112 -1.02 13.56 -10.66
C ILE A 112 -1.79 14.84 -10.99
N GLU A 113 -1.69 15.36 -12.21
CA GLU A 113 -2.47 16.53 -12.63
C GLU A 113 -3.98 16.24 -12.63
N ALA A 114 -4.39 15.03 -13.02
CA ALA A 114 -5.78 14.60 -12.92
C ALA A 114 -6.23 14.49 -11.46
N ALA A 115 -5.39 13.97 -10.56
CA ALA A 115 -5.65 13.96 -9.11
C ALA A 115 -5.80 15.38 -8.53
N GLY A 116 -4.92 16.30 -8.93
CA GLY A 116 -5.01 17.71 -8.54
C GLY A 116 -6.30 18.37 -9.05
N LYS A 117 -6.70 18.12 -10.30
CA LYS A 117 -7.99 18.59 -10.85
C LYS A 117 -9.20 17.92 -10.19
N ALA A 118 -9.04 16.72 -9.65
CA ALA A 118 -10.03 16.05 -8.83
C ALA A 118 -10.11 16.61 -7.41
N GLY A 119 -9.24 17.54 -7.01
CA GLY A 119 -9.22 18.14 -5.67
C GLY A 119 -8.65 17.20 -4.61
N VAL A 120 -7.78 16.26 -4.98
CA VAL A 120 -7.08 15.40 -4.02
C VAL A 120 -6.22 16.25 -3.08
N ASN A 121 -6.35 16.00 -1.78
CA ASN A 121 -5.59 16.65 -0.73
C ASN A 121 -4.32 15.89 -0.36
N VAL A 122 -4.40 14.55 -0.34
CA VAL A 122 -3.25 13.67 -0.05
C VAL A 122 -3.15 12.57 -1.10
N LEU A 123 -2.05 12.54 -1.84
CA LEU A 123 -1.79 11.56 -2.90
C LEU A 123 -0.65 10.62 -2.49
N CYS A 124 -0.79 9.34 -2.78
CA CYS A 124 0.30 8.38 -2.60
C CYS A 124 0.60 7.63 -3.89
N LEU A 125 1.89 7.51 -4.20
CA LEU A 125 2.41 6.74 -5.31
C LEU A 125 2.76 5.32 -4.84
N GLN A 126 2.90 4.38 -5.78
CA GLN A 126 3.33 3.00 -5.49
C GLN A 126 4.79 2.91 -5.03
N GLU A 127 5.20 1.71 -4.57
CA GLU A 127 6.57 1.47 -4.12
C GLU A 127 7.59 1.61 -5.26
N ALA A 128 8.71 2.28 -4.96
CA ALA A 128 9.83 2.49 -5.87
C ALA A 128 9.35 2.97 -7.25
N TRP A 129 8.43 3.94 -7.26
CA TRP A 129 7.68 4.32 -8.48
C TRP A 129 8.59 4.83 -9.60
N THR A 130 9.81 5.27 -9.28
CA THR A 130 10.77 5.87 -10.21
C THR A 130 11.56 4.86 -11.04
N MET A 131 11.39 3.55 -10.79
CA MET A 131 12.18 2.49 -11.40
C MET A 131 11.37 1.22 -11.70
N PRO A 132 11.85 0.35 -12.60
CA PRO A 132 11.47 -1.06 -12.60
C PRO A 132 11.83 -1.70 -11.26
N PHE A 133 11.07 -2.70 -10.83
CA PHE A 133 11.30 -3.43 -9.60
C PHE A 133 12.41 -4.48 -9.75
N ALA A 134 13.61 -4.00 -10.11
CA ALA A 134 14.74 -4.81 -10.55
C ALA A 134 15.41 -5.67 -9.47
N PHE A 135 14.88 -5.68 -8.24
CA PHE A 135 15.49 -6.36 -7.10
C PHE A 135 15.57 -7.89 -7.28
N CYS A 136 14.76 -8.49 -8.16
CA CYS A 136 14.89 -9.89 -8.56
C CYS A 136 16.25 -10.24 -9.15
N THR A 137 16.83 -9.32 -9.94
CA THR A 137 18.05 -9.56 -10.70
C THR A 137 19.27 -9.69 -9.78
N ARG A 138 19.22 -9.05 -8.59
CA ARG A 138 20.32 -8.93 -7.62
C ARG A 138 21.52 -8.12 -8.14
N GLU A 139 21.45 -7.59 -9.36
CA GLU A 139 22.50 -6.80 -10.00
C GLU A 139 22.59 -5.39 -9.40
N LYS A 140 23.81 -4.86 -9.29
CA LYS A 140 24.08 -3.56 -8.64
C LYS A 140 24.05 -2.35 -9.57
N SER A 141 24.02 -2.56 -10.89
CA SER A 141 23.84 -1.47 -11.86
C SER A 141 22.53 -0.72 -11.62
N TRP A 142 21.47 -1.41 -11.20
CA TRP A 142 20.18 -0.82 -10.83
C TRP A 142 20.26 0.19 -9.66
N CYS A 143 21.34 0.18 -8.88
CA CYS A 143 21.54 1.15 -7.80
C CYS A 143 21.75 2.59 -8.30
N GLU A 144 21.98 2.81 -9.60
CA GLU A 144 22.01 4.14 -10.22
C GLU A 144 20.64 4.85 -10.19
N PHE A 145 19.53 4.12 -10.03
CA PHE A 145 18.20 4.71 -9.78
C PHE A 145 18.09 5.36 -8.40
N ALA A 146 19.01 5.09 -7.47
CA ALA A 146 18.94 5.64 -6.12
C ALA A 146 19.22 7.15 -6.12
N GLU A 147 18.32 7.91 -5.50
CA GLU A 147 18.40 9.37 -5.43
C GLU A 147 18.48 9.85 -3.98
N SER A 148 18.99 11.07 -3.74
CA SER A 148 18.83 11.73 -2.44
C SER A 148 17.35 11.92 -2.13
N ALA A 149 16.91 11.52 -0.93
CA ALA A 149 15.53 11.75 -0.48
C ALA A 149 15.14 13.25 -0.49
N GLU A 150 16.10 14.14 -0.24
CA GLU A 150 15.85 15.58 -0.11
C GLU A 150 16.18 16.38 -1.36
N ARG A 151 17.21 15.97 -2.10
CA ARG A 151 17.74 16.71 -3.25
C ARG A 151 17.52 16.01 -4.60
N GLY A 152 16.97 14.80 -4.59
CA GLY A 152 16.73 14.00 -5.79
C GLY A 152 15.81 14.71 -6.79
N LYS A 153 16.05 14.46 -8.08
CA LYS A 153 15.22 14.97 -9.18
C LYS A 153 13.75 14.53 -9.00
N SER A 154 13.52 13.35 -8.45
CA SER A 154 12.18 12.82 -8.15
C SER A 154 11.48 13.62 -7.06
N THR A 155 12.18 13.96 -5.97
CA THR A 155 11.62 14.81 -4.91
C THR A 155 11.29 16.21 -5.44
N GLN A 156 12.20 16.83 -6.20
CA GLN A 156 11.98 18.16 -6.79
C GLN A 156 10.77 18.20 -7.73
N PHE A 157 10.63 17.18 -8.59
CA PHE A 157 9.48 16.98 -9.45
C PHE A 157 8.16 16.91 -8.66
N ILE A 158 8.15 16.16 -7.55
CA ILE A 158 6.96 16.05 -6.70
C ILE A 158 6.68 17.36 -5.92
N GLN A 159 7.71 18.09 -5.48
CA GLN A 159 7.54 19.41 -4.83
C GLN A 159 6.86 20.43 -5.74
N GLU A 160 7.17 20.43 -7.04
CA GLU A 160 6.51 21.27 -8.05
C GLU A 160 5.00 20.97 -8.10
N LEU A 161 4.64 19.71 -8.24
CA LEU A 161 3.25 19.27 -8.36
C LEU A 161 2.46 19.44 -7.05
N ALA A 162 3.08 19.15 -5.91
CA ALA A 162 2.49 19.37 -4.58
C ALA A 162 2.09 20.83 -4.40
N ARG A 163 2.99 21.76 -4.71
CA ARG A 163 2.72 23.21 -4.63
C ARG A 163 1.66 23.65 -5.64
N LYS A 164 1.74 23.17 -6.88
CA LYS A 164 0.79 23.54 -7.95
C LYS A 164 -0.65 23.21 -7.59
N TYR A 165 -0.87 22.11 -6.87
CA TYR A 165 -2.21 21.60 -6.55
C TYR A 165 -2.60 21.72 -5.07
N ASN A 166 -1.79 22.37 -4.23
CA ASN A 166 -1.97 22.41 -2.77
C ASN A 166 -2.25 21.01 -2.19
N MET A 167 -1.39 20.06 -2.53
CA MET A 167 -1.58 18.63 -2.28
C MET A 167 -0.36 18.04 -1.57
N VAL A 168 -0.57 17.29 -0.49
CA VAL A 168 0.47 16.46 0.13
C VAL A 168 0.72 15.25 -0.76
N ILE A 169 1.98 14.92 -1.03
CA ILE A 169 2.34 13.76 -1.87
C ILE A 169 3.34 12.86 -1.15
N VAL A 170 2.99 11.58 -1.04
CA VAL A 170 3.85 10.50 -0.55
C VAL A 170 4.59 9.87 -1.74
N SER A 171 5.91 9.94 -1.73
CA SER A 171 6.80 9.51 -2.82
C SER A 171 7.77 8.41 -2.36
N PRO A 172 7.44 7.12 -2.58
CA PRO A 172 8.34 6.00 -2.28
C PRO A 172 9.43 5.82 -3.34
N ILE A 173 10.69 5.97 -2.95
CA ILE A 173 11.86 5.89 -3.84
C ILE A 173 12.94 4.96 -3.27
N LEU A 174 13.89 4.58 -4.12
CA LEU A 174 15.19 4.10 -3.66
C LEU A 174 16.04 5.31 -3.25
N GLU A 175 16.31 5.44 -1.97
CA GLU A 175 17.12 6.52 -1.40
C GLU A 175 18.61 6.14 -1.41
N ARG A 176 19.47 7.09 -1.76
CA ARG A 176 20.91 7.08 -1.46
C ARG A 176 21.20 8.09 -0.35
N ASP A 177 21.70 7.60 0.79
CA ASP A 177 22.02 8.42 1.95
C ASP A 177 23.49 8.87 1.92
N GLU A 178 23.75 9.97 1.20
CA GLU A 178 25.08 10.57 1.04
C GLU A 178 25.74 10.93 2.39
N ALA A 179 24.93 11.28 3.41
CA ALA A 179 25.45 11.61 4.73
C ALA A 179 25.93 10.39 5.53
N HIS A 180 25.51 9.18 5.14
CA HIS A 180 25.83 7.92 5.81
C HIS A 180 26.47 6.93 4.83
N GLY A 181 27.49 7.39 4.11
CA GLY A 181 28.34 6.53 3.28
C GLY A 181 27.63 5.96 2.05
N ASP A 182 26.71 6.72 1.46
CA ASP A 182 25.94 6.34 0.26
C ASP A 182 25.10 5.07 0.44
N THR A 183 24.74 4.75 1.69
CA THR A 183 23.91 3.59 2.02
C THR A 183 22.54 3.71 1.34
N LEU A 184 22.07 2.62 0.75
CA LEU A 184 20.78 2.57 0.08
C LEU A 184 19.65 2.22 1.05
N TRP A 185 18.48 2.80 0.81
CA TRP A 185 17.27 2.58 1.60
C TRP A 185 16.02 2.57 0.72
N ASN A 186 15.01 1.80 1.11
CA ASN A 186 13.66 1.95 0.56
C ASN A 186 12.88 2.94 1.43
N THR A 187 12.52 4.09 0.83
CA THR A 187 12.14 5.28 1.58
C THR A 187 10.91 5.96 0.99
N ALA A 188 9.92 6.23 1.82
CA ALA A 188 8.83 7.15 1.51
C ALA A 188 9.20 8.57 1.95
N VAL A 189 9.28 9.49 0.98
CA VAL A 189 9.45 10.93 1.24
C VAL A 189 8.08 11.59 1.28
N ILE A 190 7.84 12.41 2.31
CA ILE A 190 6.55 13.08 2.51
C ILE A 190 6.70 14.55 2.11
N ILE A 191 6.12 14.92 0.97
CA ILE A 191 6.13 16.29 0.47
C ILE A 191 4.84 16.97 0.90
N GLY A 192 4.95 18.10 1.61
CA GLY A 192 3.83 18.93 2.02
C GLY A 192 3.21 19.72 0.87
N ASN A 193 1.99 20.20 1.07
CA ASN A 193 1.18 20.93 0.11
C ASN A 193 1.80 22.26 -0.37
N HIS A 194 2.77 22.82 0.36
CA HIS A 194 3.55 24.00 -0.08
C HIS A 194 4.82 23.63 -0.88
N GLY A 195 5.06 22.33 -1.09
CA GLY A 195 6.26 21.79 -1.69
C GLY A 195 7.46 21.71 -0.72
N ASN A 196 7.26 21.86 0.59
CA ASN A 196 8.29 21.58 1.59
C ASN A 196 8.38 20.07 1.84
N ILE A 197 9.55 19.58 2.28
CA ILE A 197 9.69 18.20 2.74
C ILE A 197 9.28 18.17 4.21
N ILE A 198 8.27 17.37 4.55
CA ILE A 198 7.84 17.17 5.95
C ILE A 198 8.80 16.20 6.65
N GLY A 199 9.22 15.16 5.93
CA GLY A 199 10.18 14.18 6.42
C GLY A 199 10.23 12.94 5.53
N LYS A 200 10.79 11.86 6.07
CA LYS A 200 10.90 10.57 5.39
C LYS A 200 10.70 9.40 6.35
N HIS A 201 10.26 8.26 5.81
CA HIS A 201 10.15 6.99 6.52
C HIS A 201 10.80 5.87 5.71
N ARG A 202 11.66 5.05 6.34
CA ARG A 202 12.35 3.91 5.74
C ARG A 202 11.64 2.61 6.05
N LYS A 203 11.61 1.70 5.09
CA LYS A 203 10.92 0.40 5.15
C LYS A 203 11.40 -0.42 6.35
N ASN A 204 10.53 -0.63 7.35
CA ASN A 204 10.88 -1.34 8.59
C ASN A 204 11.16 -2.84 8.37
N HIS A 205 10.41 -3.49 7.47
CA HIS A 205 10.48 -4.93 7.24
C HIS A 205 10.93 -5.22 5.80
N ILE A 206 12.10 -5.84 5.66
CA ILE A 206 12.71 -6.12 4.36
C ILE A 206 12.48 -7.59 3.97
N PRO A 207 11.85 -7.86 2.81
CA PRO A 207 11.66 -9.24 2.37
C PRO A 207 12.98 -9.88 1.93
N ARG A 208 12.99 -11.22 2.05
CA ARG A 208 14.04 -12.11 1.57
C ARG A 208 13.47 -13.30 0.79
N VAL A 209 12.25 -13.18 0.27
CA VAL A 209 11.44 -14.30 -0.23
C VAL A 209 11.35 -14.31 -1.75
N GLY A 210 11.73 -15.42 -2.38
CA GLY A 210 11.63 -15.61 -3.83
C GLY A 210 12.37 -14.54 -4.63
N ASP A 211 11.65 -13.87 -5.54
CA ASP A 211 12.18 -12.78 -6.36
C ASP A 211 12.32 -11.44 -5.60
N PHE A 212 11.74 -11.32 -4.40
CA PHE A 212 11.85 -10.13 -3.55
C PHE A 212 13.16 -10.13 -2.76
N ASN A 213 14.29 -10.10 -3.47
CA ASN A 213 15.66 -10.12 -2.92
C ASN A 213 16.13 -8.74 -2.42
N GLU A 214 15.19 -7.97 -1.88
CA GLU A 214 15.39 -6.57 -1.46
C GLU A 214 16.50 -6.41 -0.43
N SER A 215 16.66 -7.36 0.49
CA SER A 215 17.73 -7.36 1.49
C SER A 215 19.16 -7.39 0.90
N SER A 216 19.30 -7.70 -0.38
CA SER A 216 20.58 -7.55 -1.07
C SER A 216 20.93 -6.09 -1.30
N TYR A 217 19.95 -5.18 -1.32
CA TYR A 217 20.10 -3.78 -1.71
C TYR A 217 20.09 -2.81 -0.52
N TYR A 218 19.27 -3.07 0.50
CA TYR A 218 19.11 -2.18 1.65
C TYR A 218 18.74 -2.94 2.94
N MET A 219 18.98 -2.29 4.08
CA MET A 219 18.77 -2.83 5.43
C MET A 219 17.41 -2.41 6.01
N GLU A 220 17.02 -3.04 7.11
CA GLU A 220 15.83 -2.69 7.90
C GLU A 220 15.86 -1.22 8.34
N GLY A 221 14.75 -0.52 8.13
CA GLY A 221 14.63 0.91 8.40
C GLY A 221 14.89 1.31 9.86
N ASN A 222 15.56 2.45 10.04
CA ASN A 222 15.92 3.00 11.34
C ASN A 222 15.11 4.25 11.73
N THR A 223 14.00 4.53 11.03
CA THR A 223 13.17 5.73 11.27
C THR A 223 11.99 5.49 12.22
N GLY A 224 11.82 4.26 12.72
CA GLY A 224 10.70 3.89 13.58
C GLY A 224 9.35 3.91 12.83
N HIS A 225 8.30 4.44 13.48
CA HIS A 225 6.94 4.46 12.94
C HIS A 225 6.38 5.90 12.91
N PRO A 226 7.01 6.82 12.15
CA PRO A 226 6.63 8.22 12.18
C PRO A 226 5.21 8.43 11.64
N VAL A 227 4.49 9.35 12.28
CA VAL A 227 3.22 9.88 11.81
C VAL A 227 3.44 11.34 11.47
N PHE A 228 3.05 11.73 10.25
CA PHE A 228 3.24 13.06 9.70
C PHE A 228 1.93 13.83 9.83
N GLU A 229 1.93 14.85 10.67
CA GLU A 229 0.79 15.76 10.81
C GLU A 229 0.81 16.76 9.65
N THR A 230 -0.29 16.80 8.91
CA THR A 230 -0.49 17.70 7.77
C THR A 230 -1.75 18.54 7.99
N GLU A 231 -1.99 19.56 7.16
CA GLU A 231 -3.28 20.28 7.21
C GLU A 231 -4.49 19.38 6.92
N PHE A 232 -4.25 18.24 6.25
CA PHE A 232 -5.26 17.25 5.86
C PHE A 232 -5.29 16.02 6.77
N GLY A 233 -4.75 16.13 7.99
CA GLY A 233 -4.76 15.05 8.99
C GLY A 233 -3.43 14.32 9.12
N LYS A 234 -3.44 13.31 9.99
CA LYS A 234 -2.25 12.54 10.39
C LYS A 234 -2.05 11.32 9.50
N ILE A 235 -1.00 11.36 8.68
CA ILE A 235 -0.71 10.29 7.73
C ILE A 235 0.51 9.48 8.15
N ALA A 236 0.54 8.20 7.80
CA ALA A 236 1.72 7.35 7.91
C ALA A 236 1.88 6.47 6.67
N VAL A 237 3.02 5.80 6.57
CA VAL A 237 3.33 4.95 5.42
C VAL A 237 3.85 3.61 5.91
N ASN A 238 3.11 2.53 5.66
CA ASN A 238 3.61 1.17 5.88
C ASN A 238 4.11 0.61 4.53
N ILE A 239 5.42 0.57 4.33
CA ILE A 239 5.97 0.25 3.01
C ILE A 239 5.94 -1.26 2.74
N CYS A 240 5.20 -1.66 1.70
CA CYS A 240 5.19 -2.98 1.07
C CYS A 240 5.16 -4.17 2.03
N TYR A 241 6.27 -4.88 2.24
CA TYR A 241 6.35 -6.10 3.04
C TYR A 241 6.01 -5.88 4.53
N GLY A 242 6.05 -4.63 4.99
CA GLY A 242 5.47 -4.27 6.27
C GLY A 242 3.96 -4.53 6.37
N ARG A 243 3.26 -4.78 5.25
CA ARG A 243 1.85 -5.20 5.23
C ARG A 243 1.59 -6.49 5.99
N HIS A 244 2.55 -7.42 5.99
CA HIS A 244 2.42 -8.72 6.66
C HIS A 244 2.59 -8.63 8.19
N HIS A 245 3.04 -7.49 8.70
CA HIS A 245 3.44 -7.32 10.08
C HIS A 245 2.38 -6.50 10.84
N THR A 246 1.49 -7.19 11.55
CA THR A 246 0.40 -6.56 12.32
C THR A 246 0.91 -5.53 13.34
N LEU A 247 2.07 -5.78 13.95
CA LEU A 247 2.72 -4.85 14.88
C LEU A 247 3.20 -3.55 14.20
N ASN A 248 3.63 -3.62 12.93
CA ASN A 248 4.06 -2.44 12.17
C ASN A 248 2.87 -1.49 11.95
N TRP A 249 1.72 -2.05 11.52
CA TRP A 249 0.46 -1.33 11.44
C TRP A 249 0.02 -0.76 12.80
N GLN A 250 0.13 -1.57 13.85
CA GLN A 250 -0.28 -1.19 15.19
C GLN A 250 0.52 0.00 15.72
N ALA A 251 1.83 0.03 15.49
CA ALA A 251 2.70 1.09 15.94
C ALA A 251 2.34 2.46 15.30
N PHE A 252 2.01 2.51 14.00
CA PHE A 252 1.49 3.74 13.38
C PHE A 252 0.17 4.18 14.00
N GLY A 253 -0.71 3.23 14.29
CA GLY A 253 -1.98 3.48 14.96
C GLY A 253 -1.82 4.00 16.40
N MET A 254 -0.84 3.48 17.14
CA MET A 254 -0.48 3.96 18.48
C MET A 254 0.12 5.37 18.46
N ASN A 255 0.85 5.71 17.40
CA ASN A 255 1.36 7.07 17.16
C ASN A 255 0.29 8.04 16.63
N GLY A 256 -0.96 7.59 16.48
CA GLY A 256 -2.10 8.46 16.19
C GLY A 256 -2.38 8.68 14.71
N ALA A 257 -1.94 7.78 13.81
CA ALA A 257 -2.30 7.85 12.40
C ALA A 257 -3.83 7.80 12.18
N GLU A 258 -4.31 8.62 11.25
CA GLU A 258 -5.70 8.66 10.78
C GLU A 258 -5.83 8.03 9.38
N ILE A 259 -4.77 8.10 8.57
CA ILE A 259 -4.64 7.43 7.28
C ILE A 259 -3.26 6.75 7.23
N VAL A 260 -3.21 5.47 6.85
CA VAL A 260 -1.94 4.78 6.56
C VAL A 260 -1.90 4.33 5.12
N PHE A 261 -0.94 4.84 4.35
CA PHE A 261 -0.71 4.38 2.99
C PHE A 261 0.17 3.14 2.99
N ASN A 262 -0.10 2.19 2.10
CA ASN A 262 0.70 0.99 1.89
C ASN A 262 1.12 0.86 0.42
N PRO A 263 2.15 1.63 0.02
CA PRO A 263 2.75 1.49 -1.29
C PRO A 263 3.49 0.15 -1.38
N SER A 264 3.16 -0.63 -2.40
CA SER A 264 3.68 -1.98 -2.60
C SER A 264 4.04 -2.23 -4.07
N ALA A 265 4.91 -3.20 -4.28
CA ALA A 265 5.08 -3.91 -5.53
C ALA A 265 5.10 -5.40 -5.20
N THR A 266 4.08 -6.15 -5.62
CA THR A 266 3.97 -7.59 -5.32
C THR A 266 3.27 -8.35 -6.44
N VAL A 267 3.67 -9.60 -6.64
CA VAL A 267 3.23 -10.48 -7.75
C VAL A 267 2.77 -11.83 -7.23
N GLY A 268 2.11 -12.59 -8.11
CA GLY A 268 1.96 -14.04 -7.98
C GLY A 268 0.80 -14.53 -7.12
N ASP A 269 0.42 -15.77 -7.39
CA ASP A 269 -0.79 -16.43 -6.88
C ASP A 269 -0.79 -16.63 -5.36
N LEU A 270 0.37 -16.69 -4.71
CA LEU A 270 0.46 -16.77 -3.26
C LEU A 270 0.24 -15.41 -2.60
N SER A 271 0.65 -14.32 -3.24
CA SER A 271 0.51 -12.98 -2.66
C SER A 271 -0.89 -12.41 -2.81
N GLU A 272 -1.52 -12.59 -3.96
CA GLU A 272 -2.79 -11.92 -4.27
C GLU A 272 -3.93 -12.27 -3.30
N PRO A 273 -4.09 -13.52 -2.82
CA PRO A 273 -5.11 -13.86 -1.83
C PRO A 273 -4.96 -13.11 -0.50
N MET A 274 -3.76 -12.65 -0.13
CA MET A 274 -3.53 -11.88 1.08
C MET A 274 -3.90 -10.39 0.92
N TRP A 275 -3.88 -9.88 -0.32
CA TRP A 275 -4.10 -8.46 -0.63
C TRP A 275 -5.41 -7.86 -0.10
N PRO A 276 -6.59 -8.50 -0.26
CA PRO A 276 -7.84 -7.97 0.29
C PRO A 276 -7.99 -8.18 1.81
N ILE A 277 -7.03 -8.86 2.46
CA ILE A 277 -7.10 -9.26 3.87
C ILE A 277 -6.27 -8.32 4.75
N GLU A 278 -4.98 -8.18 4.47
CA GLU A 278 -4.02 -7.62 5.42
C GLU A 278 -4.23 -6.13 5.69
N ALA A 279 -4.29 -5.32 4.63
CA ALA A 279 -4.48 -3.88 4.74
C ALA A 279 -5.88 -3.53 5.29
N ARG A 280 -6.89 -4.32 4.91
CA ARG A 280 -8.25 -4.19 5.47
C ARG A 280 -8.31 -4.58 6.94
N ASN A 281 -7.65 -5.65 7.34
CA ASN A 281 -7.53 -6.03 8.75
C ASN A 281 -6.83 -4.93 9.56
N ALA A 282 -5.78 -4.33 9.00
CA ALA A 282 -5.10 -3.20 9.62
C ALA A 282 -6.04 -2.01 9.84
N ALA A 283 -6.88 -1.65 8.85
CA ALA A 283 -7.88 -0.58 8.99
C ALA A 283 -8.84 -0.83 10.16
N ILE A 284 -9.33 -2.07 10.28
CA ILE A 284 -10.25 -2.51 11.33
C ILE A 284 -9.57 -2.49 12.70
N ALA A 285 -8.46 -3.21 12.85
CA ALA A 285 -7.77 -3.41 14.13
C ALA A 285 -7.23 -2.09 14.69
N ASN A 286 -6.90 -1.13 13.81
CA ASN A 286 -6.32 0.14 14.19
C ASN A 286 -7.27 1.33 14.09
N THR A 287 -8.49 1.13 13.62
CA THR A 287 -9.54 2.16 13.55
C THR A 287 -9.05 3.44 12.86
N TYR A 288 -8.45 3.27 11.69
CA TYR A 288 -8.00 4.33 10.78
C TYR A 288 -8.35 3.97 9.32
N PHE A 289 -8.09 4.86 8.37
CA PHE A 289 -8.15 4.53 6.95
C PHE A 289 -6.84 3.88 6.46
N VAL A 290 -6.94 3.01 5.46
CA VAL A 290 -5.77 2.44 4.77
C VAL A 290 -5.93 2.58 3.26
N GLY A 291 -4.90 3.11 2.60
CA GLY A 291 -4.79 3.14 1.14
C GLY A 291 -3.77 2.12 0.66
N ALA A 292 -4.22 0.97 0.15
CA ALA A 292 -3.35 -0.09 -0.35
C ALA A 292 -3.09 0.12 -1.85
N ILE A 293 -1.81 0.16 -2.24
CA ILE A 293 -1.40 0.49 -3.61
C ILE A 293 -0.43 -0.56 -4.11
N ASN A 294 -0.73 -1.20 -5.23
CA ASN A 294 0.21 -2.10 -5.89
C ASN A 294 0.53 -1.61 -7.30
N ARG A 295 1.73 -1.93 -7.75
CA ARG A 295 2.16 -1.80 -9.14
C ARG A 295 1.27 -2.61 -10.10
N VAL A 296 1.27 -2.26 -11.39
CA VAL A 296 0.63 -3.04 -12.45
C VAL A 296 1.60 -3.42 -13.57
N GLY A 297 1.26 -4.46 -14.32
CA GLY A 297 1.99 -4.90 -15.51
C GLY A 297 3.06 -5.96 -15.22
N THR A 298 3.72 -6.41 -16.28
CA THR A 298 4.81 -7.40 -16.20
C THR A 298 6.11 -6.74 -16.66
N GLU A 299 7.18 -6.89 -15.87
CA GLU A 299 8.49 -6.31 -16.17
C GLU A 299 9.48 -7.43 -16.53
N SER A 300 10.14 -7.31 -17.70
CA SER A 300 11.20 -8.25 -18.13
C SER A 300 12.57 -7.57 -18.09
N PHE A 301 13.62 -8.31 -17.72
CA PHE A 301 14.98 -7.80 -17.50
C PHE A 301 16.00 -8.32 -18.55
N PRO A 302 17.15 -7.63 -18.73
CA PRO A 302 18.12 -7.99 -19.78
C PRO A 302 18.73 -9.39 -19.59
N ASN A 303 19.09 -9.71 -18.35
CA ASN A 303 19.73 -10.97 -17.96
C ASN A 303 18.73 -11.89 -17.26
N ALA A 304 18.92 -13.20 -17.42
CA ALA A 304 18.07 -14.18 -16.74
C ALA A 304 18.43 -14.28 -15.25
N PHE A 305 17.44 -14.58 -14.42
CA PHE A 305 17.59 -14.80 -12.98
C PHE A 305 16.73 -15.99 -12.52
N THR A 306 16.93 -16.42 -11.28
CA THR A 306 16.19 -17.54 -10.68
C THR A 306 15.46 -17.12 -9.41
N SER A 307 14.25 -17.62 -9.23
CA SER A 307 13.35 -17.31 -8.11
C SER A 307 13.63 -18.13 -6.84
N GLY A 308 14.59 -19.05 -6.86
CA GLY A 308 14.92 -19.90 -5.72
C GLY A 308 13.90 -21.01 -5.43
N ASP A 309 13.03 -21.34 -6.40
CA ASP A 309 11.97 -22.34 -6.30
C ASP A 309 12.26 -23.63 -7.09
N GLY A 310 13.47 -23.76 -7.65
CA GLY A 310 13.91 -24.91 -8.45
C GLY A 310 13.43 -24.89 -9.91
N LYS A 311 12.72 -23.86 -10.37
CA LYS A 311 12.36 -23.68 -11.77
C LYS A 311 13.54 -23.15 -12.61
N PRO A 312 13.49 -23.26 -13.95
CA PRO A 312 14.48 -22.67 -14.84
C PRO A 312 14.63 -21.16 -14.65
N GLU A 313 15.78 -20.64 -15.06
CA GLU A 313 15.97 -19.19 -15.17
C GLU A 313 15.00 -18.56 -16.17
N HIS A 314 14.63 -17.33 -15.91
CA HIS A 314 13.68 -16.57 -16.71
C HIS A 314 14.05 -15.08 -16.66
N LYS A 315 13.33 -14.26 -17.43
CA LYS A 315 13.61 -12.82 -17.54
C LYS A 315 12.48 -11.94 -17.02
N ASP A 316 11.27 -12.46 -16.88
CA ASP A 316 10.11 -11.73 -16.39
C ASP A 316 9.97 -11.84 -14.87
N PHE A 317 9.65 -10.75 -14.18
CA PHE A 317 9.43 -10.78 -12.72
C PHE A 317 8.11 -11.43 -12.32
N GLY A 318 7.20 -11.61 -13.29
CA GLY A 318 5.80 -11.91 -13.06
C GLY A 318 4.91 -10.67 -13.06
N HIS A 319 3.60 -10.92 -13.06
CA HIS A 319 2.59 -9.88 -13.22
C HIS A 319 2.26 -9.20 -11.88
N PHE A 320 2.50 -7.89 -11.80
CA PHE A 320 2.00 -7.05 -10.73
C PHE A 320 0.50 -6.82 -10.92
N TYR A 321 -0.30 -7.25 -9.95
CA TYR A 321 -1.75 -7.39 -10.10
C TYR A 321 -2.56 -6.14 -9.67
N GLY A 322 -1.93 -4.97 -9.48
CA GLY A 322 -2.61 -3.72 -9.15
C GLY A 322 -3.61 -3.88 -8.01
N SER A 323 -4.89 -3.75 -8.34
CA SER A 323 -5.98 -3.96 -7.39
C SER A 323 -5.93 -3.00 -6.19
N SER A 324 -5.41 -1.78 -6.39
CA SER A 324 -5.32 -0.76 -5.34
C SER A 324 -6.72 -0.38 -4.83
N TYR A 325 -6.87 -0.18 -3.52
CA TYR A 325 -8.16 0.09 -2.87
C TYR A 325 -8.00 0.89 -1.58
N VAL A 326 -9.12 1.44 -1.09
CA VAL A 326 -9.19 2.12 0.22
C VAL A 326 -10.04 1.29 1.17
N ALA A 327 -9.56 1.07 2.39
CA ALA A 327 -10.30 0.46 3.49
C ALA A 327 -10.59 1.50 4.58
N GLY A 328 -11.83 1.51 5.05
CA GLY A 328 -12.31 2.31 6.17
C GLY A 328 -12.20 1.58 7.52
N PRO A 329 -12.21 2.34 8.62
CA PRO A 329 -12.11 1.78 9.98
C PRO A 329 -13.32 0.91 10.38
N ASP A 330 -14.47 1.09 9.73
CA ASP A 330 -15.71 0.34 9.98
C ASP A 330 -15.81 -0.98 9.19
N ALA A 331 -14.66 -1.51 8.72
CA ALA A 331 -14.52 -2.68 7.87
C ALA A 331 -15.03 -2.52 6.43
N SER A 332 -15.57 -1.36 6.04
CA SER A 332 -15.92 -1.09 4.65
C SER A 332 -14.67 -0.88 3.78
N CYS A 333 -14.75 -1.19 2.49
CA CYS A 333 -13.70 -0.85 1.53
C CYS A 333 -14.28 -0.55 0.14
N THR A 334 -13.51 0.17 -0.67
CA THR A 334 -13.84 0.38 -2.08
C THR A 334 -13.65 -0.92 -2.86
N PRO A 335 -14.34 -1.07 -4.01
CA PRO A 335 -13.82 -1.91 -5.08
C PRO A 335 -12.37 -1.57 -5.41
N SER A 336 -11.60 -2.56 -5.86
CA SER A 336 -10.24 -2.36 -6.32
C SER A 336 -10.18 -1.73 -7.73
N LEU A 337 -9.11 -0.98 -8.01
CA LEU A 337 -8.70 -0.65 -9.37
C LEU A 337 -8.41 -1.92 -10.19
N SER A 338 -8.18 -1.73 -11.50
CA SER A 338 -7.81 -2.80 -12.43
C SER A 338 -6.57 -3.57 -11.99
N ARG A 339 -6.48 -4.83 -12.40
CA ARG A 339 -5.29 -5.67 -12.22
C ARG A 339 -4.18 -5.37 -13.21
N CYS A 340 -4.53 -4.80 -14.37
CA CYS A 340 -3.64 -4.73 -15.52
C CYS A 340 -3.56 -3.33 -16.16
N ARG A 341 -4.20 -2.31 -15.56
CA ARG A 341 -4.20 -0.95 -16.10
C ARG A 341 -3.71 0.05 -15.07
N ASP A 342 -3.02 1.07 -15.55
CA ASP A 342 -2.73 2.28 -14.78
C ASP A 342 -4.04 2.88 -14.28
N GLY A 343 -4.03 3.48 -13.10
CA GLY A 343 -5.26 4.08 -12.57
C GLY A 343 -5.05 5.00 -11.38
N LEU A 344 -6.09 5.82 -11.18
CA LEU A 344 -6.26 6.76 -10.08
C LEU A 344 -7.51 6.38 -9.28
N MET A 345 -7.33 6.03 -8.01
CA MET A 345 -8.41 5.90 -7.04
C MET A 345 -8.54 7.22 -6.28
N VAL A 346 -9.74 7.81 -6.27
CA VAL A 346 -10.07 8.98 -5.46
C VAL A 346 -11.04 8.57 -4.36
N ALA A 347 -10.78 8.94 -3.11
CA ALA A 347 -11.70 8.66 -2.01
C ALA A 347 -11.84 9.85 -1.07
N ASP A 348 -13.08 10.28 -0.83
CA ASP A 348 -13.39 11.19 0.27
C ASP A 348 -13.48 10.39 1.56
N CYS A 349 -12.67 10.73 2.55
CA CYS A 349 -12.61 10.07 3.85
C CYS A 349 -12.94 11.10 4.94
N ASP A 350 -14.09 10.96 5.61
CA ASP A 350 -14.34 11.72 6.84
C ASP A 350 -13.55 11.14 8.01
N LEU A 351 -12.51 11.86 8.44
CA LEU A 351 -11.60 11.42 9.49
C LEU A 351 -12.29 11.30 10.86
N ASN A 352 -13.46 11.90 11.06
CA ASN A 352 -14.25 11.71 12.27
C ASN A 352 -14.70 10.25 12.45
N LEU A 353 -14.83 9.48 11.35
CA LEU A 353 -15.17 8.05 11.41
C LEU A 353 -14.16 7.26 12.25
N CYS A 354 -12.88 7.66 12.26
CA CYS A 354 -11.85 7.02 13.08
C CYS A 354 -12.19 7.08 14.58
N GLN A 355 -12.65 8.23 15.07
CA GLN A 355 -13.02 8.41 16.48
C GLN A 355 -14.32 7.65 16.80
N GLN A 356 -15.33 7.75 15.93
CA GLN A 356 -16.61 7.07 16.12
C GLN A 356 -16.46 5.55 16.22
N VAL A 357 -15.61 4.95 15.38
CA VAL A 357 -15.33 3.51 15.42
C VAL A 357 -14.51 3.15 16.67
N LYS A 358 -13.53 3.97 17.07
CA LYS A 358 -12.76 3.78 18.32
C LYS A 358 -13.67 3.71 19.53
N ASP A 359 -14.62 4.63 19.64
CA ASP A 359 -15.54 4.72 20.77
C ASP A 359 -16.56 3.58 20.77
N LYS A 360 -17.08 3.22 19.59
CA LYS A 360 -18.08 2.15 19.45
C LYS A 360 -17.52 0.76 19.76
N TRP A 361 -16.34 0.44 19.26
CA TRP A 361 -15.76 -0.90 19.38
C TRP A 361 -14.78 -1.04 20.55
N GLY A 362 -14.17 0.06 20.99
CA GLY A 362 -13.28 0.07 22.15
C GLY A 362 -11.98 -0.73 21.96
N PHE A 363 -11.55 -1.05 20.73
CA PHE A 363 -10.32 -1.85 20.50
C PHE A 363 -9.09 -1.24 21.14
N ARG A 364 -8.96 0.10 21.11
CA ARG A 364 -7.86 0.82 21.78
C ARG A 364 -7.97 0.78 23.30
N LEU A 365 -9.20 0.88 23.82
CA LEU A 365 -9.49 0.80 25.25
C LEU A 365 -9.15 -0.58 25.83
N THR A 366 -9.41 -1.65 25.06
CA THR A 366 -9.22 -3.05 25.50
C THR A 366 -7.91 -3.68 25.03
N ALA A 367 -7.01 -2.90 24.43
CA ALA A 367 -5.79 -3.42 23.80
C ALA A 367 -4.75 -4.00 24.78
N ARG A 368 -4.83 -3.69 26.08
CA ARG A 368 -3.93 -4.18 27.14
C ARG A 368 -2.43 -4.06 26.78
N TYR A 369 -2.01 -2.93 26.21
CA TYR A 369 -0.65 -2.73 25.72
C TYR A 369 0.46 -3.04 26.74
N GLU A 370 0.23 -2.77 28.04
CA GLU A 370 1.19 -3.10 29.10
C GLU A 370 1.45 -4.61 29.22
N LEU A 371 0.42 -5.44 29.04
CA LEU A 371 0.55 -6.90 29.03
C LEU A 371 1.45 -7.35 27.87
N TYR A 372 1.19 -6.83 26.66
CA TYR A 372 1.96 -7.17 25.48
C TYR A 372 3.40 -6.65 25.55
N ALA A 373 3.62 -5.45 26.09
CA ALA A 373 4.97 -4.91 26.28
C ALA A 373 5.79 -5.80 27.22
N LYS A 374 5.22 -6.23 28.35
CA LYS A 374 5.86 -7.18 29.27
C LYS A 374 6.14 -8.51 28.57
N PHE A 375 5.17 -9.05 27.83
CA PHE A 375 5.34 -10.29 27.07
C PHE A 375 6.47 -10.19 26.05
N PHE A 376 6.52 -9.13 25.23
CA PHE A 376 7.57 -8.96 24.23
C PHE A 376 8.95 -8.78 24.85
N ASN A 377 9.05 -8.06 25.97
CA ASN A 377 10.32 -7.92 26.70
C ASN A 377 10.86 -9.27 27.20
N GLU A 378 9.99 -10.21 27.60
CA GLU A 378 10.40 -11.57 27.94
C GLU A 378 10.67 -12.42 26.70
N TYR A 379 9.84 -12.33 25.66
CA TYR A 379 9.93 -13.12 24.43
C TYR A 379 11.26 -12.95 23.69
N ILE A 380 11.81 -11.73 23.65
CA ILE A 380 13.06 -11.44 22.94
C ILE A 380 14.32 -11.92 23.67
N LYS A 381 14.20 -12.43 24.89
CA LYS A 381 15.36 -12.93 25.63
C LYS A 381 15.81 -14.29 25.08
N PRO A 382 17.14 -14.55 24.98
CA PRO A 382 17.64 -15.83 24.45
C PRO A 382 17.20 -17.07 25.24
N ASP A 383 16.86 -16.92 26.51
CA ASP A 383 16.42 -17.99 27.42
C ASP A 383 14.89 -18.06 27.59
N PHE A 384 14.13 -17.34 26.74
CA PHE A 384 12.67 -17.36 26.77
C PHE A 384 12.14 -18.80 26.73
N LYS A 385 11.31 -19.14 27.72
CA LYS A 385 10.58 -20.41 27.76
C LYS A 385 9.13 -20.15 27.35
N PRO A 386 8.67 -20.72 26.22
CA PRO A 386 7.27 -20.60 25.83
C PRO A 386 6.33 -21.09 26.93
N GLN A 387 5.21 -20.38 27.13
CA GLN A 387 4.18 -20.77 28.09
C GLN A 387 3.35 -21.95 27.54
N VAL A 388 3.97 -23.14 27.49
CA VAL A 388 3.33 -24.39 27.04
C VAL A 388 2.96 -25.22 28.27
N VAL A 389 1.66 -25.45 28.45
CA VAL A 389 1.14 -26.37 29.47
C VAL A 389 0.97 -27.74 28.83
N ARG A 390 1.75 -28.73 29.27
CA ARG A 390 1.75 -30.09 28.72
C ARG A 390 0.87 -31.00 29.58
N ASP A 391 0.11 -31.87 28.94
CA ASP A 391 -0.60 -32.96 29.61
C ASP A 391 0.42 -33.95 30.19
N ALA A 392 0.28 -34.25 31.48
CA ALA A 392 1.16 -35.14 32.22
C ALA A 392 1.17 -36.58 31.68
N PHE A 393 0.13 -37.01 30.95
CA PHE A 393 0.02 -38.37 30.41
C PHE A 393 0.63 -38.57 29.02
N LEU A 394 1.10 -37.51 28.35
CA LEU A 394 1.71 -37.64 27.02
C LEU A 394 3.07 -38.37 27.01
N ASP A 395 3.70 -38.49 28.18
CA ASP A 395 4.96 -39.22 28.38
C ASP A 395 4.75 -40.57 29.12
N SER A 396 3.50 -40.94 29.42
CA SER A 396 3.17 -42.25 29.95
C SER A 396 3.49 -43.31 28.89
N PRO A 397 4.22 -44.39 29.22
CA PRO A 397 4.40 -45.50 28.30
C PRO A 397 3.02 -45.93 27.79
N LYS A 398 2.83 -45.99 26.46
CA LYS A 398 1.73 -46.76 25.90
C LYS A 398 1.98 -48.19 26.35
N GLU A 399 1.33 -48.64 27.41
CA GLU A 399 1.28 -50.06 27.71
C GLU A 399 0.77 -50.74 26.44
N ASN A 400 1.60 -51.61 25.85
CA ASN A 400 1.21 -52.49 24.76
C ASN A 400 0.15 -53.46 25.30
N GLY A 401 -1.08 -52.98 25.38
CA GLY A 401 -2.25 -53.71 25.88
C GLY A 401 -3.16 -54.07 24.73
N VAL A 402 -2.98 -55.31 24.28
CA VAL A 402 -3.93 -56.19 23.57
C VAL A 402 -5.40 -55.73 23.63
N TYR A 403 -6.02 -55.59 22.46
CA TYR A 403 -7.46 -55.83 22.27
C TYR A 403 -7.65 -56.86 21.17
#